data_AF-A0AAV0QP36-F1
#
_entry.id   AF-A0AAV0QP36-F1
#
_cell.length_a   1.000
_cell.length_b   1.000
_cell.length_c   1.000
_cell.angle_alpha   90.00
_cell.angle_beta   90.00
_cell.angle_gamma   90.00
#
_symmetry.space_group_name_H-M   'P 1'
#
loop_
_entity.id
_entity.type
_entity.pdbx_description
1 polymer ?
#
loop_
_entity_poly.entity_id
_entity_poly.type
_entity_poly.pdbx_seq_one_letter_code
_entity_poly.pdbx_strand_id
1 'polypeptide(L)'
;MSSCKASRTVGEHDEEGYQTATVHHDLYFLLSSVLTTLGRLPDIQRGITRIFHRTATPKEVLIGSVQSVLLRTLISTASSSSVVHTAAKLLSSVSKEAAEQGDLLNLVIIRDGQFPEVATARKAVQLAEENLDSLMHLYRKQLRNRNLEFTSISGVTHLIELPLDVKVPLDWVKVNSTKKTVRYHPPEVLSALDQFQVAKEELMIICQTTWDSFLRGFGKYYLEFQAAIQALAALDCLHSLATLSKAKNYVRPTFVDDSEPAQIDICSGRHPVLEIILHDTFVPNDTKLNADGEYCQIVTGPNMGGKSCYIRQVALISIMAQVGSFVPASSCKLHVLDGVYTRMGASDSIQQGRSTFLEELNEASNILHKCTHRSLVIIDELGRGTSTHDGEAIAYATLHHLLEQKKSMVLFVTHYPKISEIKARFPGSVGAYHVSYLTSKKTADDATDSSSAAGEDVTYLYKLVPGICERSFGFKVAELAQLPSSCIRRATLMAARLEAAESGKLGDDKERMRFIDQQDADQISESTPMANEFRELLLDINSAVAGTLDCDGPRFYERILNARERARELLTKFLPSGSHS
;
A
#
# COMPACT_ATOMS: atom_id res chain seq x y z
N MET A 1 21.46 -11.15 19.91
CA MET A 1 21.09 -11.53 21.29
C MET A 1 22.03 -12.62 21.75
N SER A 2 22.69 -12.43 22.89
CA SER A 2 23.62 -13.39 23.48
C SER A 2 22.88 -14.62 23.98
N SER A 3 23.42 -15.79 23.64
CA SER A 3 23.02 -17.12 24.09
C SER A 3 23.04 -17.23 25.61
N CYS A 4 21.97 -17.74 26.20
CA CYS A 4 21.99 -18.34 27.53
C CYS A 4 21.40 -19.74 27.41
N LYS A 5 22.29 -20.73 27.30
CA LYS A 5 21.99 -22.14 27.46
C LYS A 5 21.71 -22.41 28.94
N ALA A 6 20.53 -22.94 29.25
CA ALA A 6 20.30 -23.64 30.51
C ALA A 6 19.64 -24.99 30.20
N SER A 7 20.42 -26.05 30.40
CA SER A 7 20.01 -27.45 30.28
C SER A 7 19.52 -27.97 31.63
N ARG A 8 18.30 -28.52 31.62
CA ARG A 8 17.72 -29.60 32.47
C ARG A 8 17.89 -29.53 33.99
N THR A 9 16.75 -29.55 34.70
CA THR A 9 16.31 -30.68 35.56
C THR A 9 14.81 -30.59 35.83
N VAL A 10 14.15 -31.75 35.83
CA VAL A 10 12.71 -31.93 36.06
C VAL A 10 12.43 -31.98 37.56
N GLY A 11 11.40 -31.25 37.99
CA GLY A 11 10.70 -31.45 39.26
C GLY A 11 11.04 -30.44 40.34
N GLU A 12 10.23 -29.38 40.47
CA GLU A 12 9.65 -28.88 41.73
C GLU A 12 8.96 -27.50 41.54
N HIS A 13 7.70 -27.42 41.98
CA HIS A 13 6.90 -26.24 42.36
C HIS A 13 6.20 -25.36 41.29
N ASP A 14 4.89 -25.60 41.17
CA ASP A 14 3.83 -24.80 40.50
C ASP A 14 3.54 -23.40 41.12
N GLU A 15 4.46 -22.81 41.89
CA GLU A 15 4.27 -21.44 42.42
C GLU A 15 4.86 -20.32 41.53
N GLU A 16 5.84 -20.63 40.68
CA GLU A 16 6.42 -19.63 39.76
C GLU A 16 5.46 -19.20 38.63
N GLY A 17 4.51 -20.07 38.25
CA GLY A 17 3.53 -19.82 37.19
C GLY A 17 2.48 -18.76 37.55
N TYR A 18 2.13 -18.64 38.84
CA TYR A 18 1.12 -17.66 39.30
C TYR A 18 1.72 -16.26 39.43
N GLN A 19 2.94 -16.14 39.96
CA GLN A 19 3.65 -14.86 40.05
C GLN A 19 4.06 -14.31 38.67
N THR A 20 4.53 -15.16 37.76
CA THR A 20 4.84 -14.74 36.38
C THR A 20 3.58 -14.31 35.62
N ALA A 21 2.44 -15.00 35.76
CA ALA A 21 1.18 -14.61 35.14
C ALA A 21 0.64 -13.26 35.65
N THR A 22 0.73 -12.98 36.96
CA THR A 22 0.34 -11.67 37.52
C THR A 22 1.26 -10.54 37.08
N VAL A 23 2.58 -10.77 37.05
CA VAL A 23 3.57 -9.78 36.57
C VAL A 23 3.39 -9.49 35.08
N HIS A 24 3.07 -10.51 34.27
CA HIS A 24 2.77 -10.35 32.85
C HIS A 24 1.48 -9.56 32.60
N HIS A 25 0.45 -9.73 33.44
CA HIS A 25 -0.82 -9.02 33.31
C HIS A 25 -0.68 -7.53 33.68
N ASP A 26 0.06 -7.21 34.74
CA ASP A 26 0.35 -5.84 35.16
C ASP A 26 1.27 -5.11 34.19
N LEU A 27 2.31 -5.79 33.69
CA LEU A 27 3.22 -5.24 32.69
C LEU A 27 2.49 -4.99 31.36
N TYR A 28 1.59 -5.89 30.95
CA TYR A 28 0.79 -5.70 29.73
C TYR A 28 -0.17 -4.51 29.85
N PHE A 29 -0.87 -4.36 30.98
CA PHE A 29 -1.75 -3.22 31.21
C PHE A 29 -0.96 -1.90 31.25
N LEU A 30 0.20 -1.90 31.90
CA LEU A 30 1.12 -0.77 31.94
C LEU A 30 1.64 -0.41 30.54
N LEU A 31 2.11 -1.38 29.74
CA LEU A 31 2.56 -1.15 28.37
C LEU A 31 1.42 -0.63 27.48
N SER A 32 0.25 -1.27 27.55
CA SER A 32 -0.91 -0.88 26.74
C SER A 32 -1.37 0.55 27.08
N SER A 33 -1.34 0.93 28.36
CA SER A 33 -1.66 2.28 28.83
C SER A 33 -0.62 3.32 28.36
N VAL A 34 0.68 2.99 28.48
CA VAL A 34 1.78 3.80 27.96
C VAL A 34 1.58 4.07 26.47
N LEU A 35 1.35 3.03 25.69
CA LEU A 35 1.37 3.11 24.22
C LEU A 35 0.07 3.71 23.66
N THR A 36 -1.07 3.52 24.34
CA THR A 36 -2.30 4.30 24.04
C THR A 36 -2.07 5.79 24.25
N THR A 37 -1.25 6.14 25.24
CA THR A 37 -0.86 7.53 25.47
C THR A 37 0.16 8.00 24.43
N LEU A 38 1.06 7.12 23.95
CA LEU A 38 1.98 7.42 22.85
C LEU A 38 1.28 7.67 21.52
N GLY A 39 0.25 6.89 21.19
CA GLY A 39 -0.52 7.06 19.95
C GLY A 39 -1.28 8.41 19.88
N ARG A 40 -1.38 9.14 20.99
CA ARG A 40 -1.97 10.49 21.07
C ARG A 40 -0.92 11.61 21.07
N LEU A 41 0.36 11.27 21.11
CA LEU A 41 1.43 12.28 21.10
C LEU A 41 1.62 12.85 19.69
N PRO A 42 2.01 14.13 19.58
CA PRO A 42 2.56 14.65 18.35
C PRO A 42 3.88 13.93 18.00
N ASP A 43 4.36 14.10 16.77
CA ASP A 43 5.69 13.62 16.37
C ASP A 43 6.81 14.40 17.11
N ILE A 44 7.22 13.86 18.26
CA ILE A 44 8.23 14.44 19.14
C ILE A 44 9.59 14.50 18.42
N GLN A 45 9.90 13.51 17.56
CA GLN A 45 11.17 13.50 16.82
C GLN A 45 11.28 14.72 15.91
N ARG A 46 10.23 15.02 15.14
CA ARG A 46 10.20 16.22 14.28
C ARG A 46 10.23 17.50 15.10
N GLY A 47 9.52 17.54 16.23
CA GLY A 47 9.54 18.68 17.15
C GLY A 47 10.95 18.99 17.67
N ILE A 48 11.67 17.99 18.16
CA ILE A 48 13.03 18.16 18.70
C ILE A 48 14.03 18.54 17.61
N THR A 49 13.91 17.98 16.40
CA THR A 49 14.73 18.38 15.24
C THR A 49 14.51 19.85 14.85
N ARG A 50 13.25 20.34 14.89
CA ARG A 50 12.96 21.76 14.64
C ARG A 50 13.49 22.67 15.73
N ILE A 51 13.44 22.23 17.00
CA ILE A 51 14.06 22.97 18.11
C ILE A 51 15.57 23.08 17.90
N PHE A 52 16.22 21.98 17.51
CA PHE A 52 17.66 21.96 17.20
C PHE A 52 18.03 22.91 16.06
N HIS A 53 17.23 22.94 14.98
CA HIS A 53 17.43 23.88 13.86
C HIS A 53 16.93 25.30 14.13
N ARG A 54 16.35 25.56 15.30
CA ARG A 54 15.81 26.87 15.72
C ARG A 54 14.67 27.37 14.83
N THR A 55 13.92 26.45 14.23
CA THR A 55 12.74 26.74 13.40
C THR A 55 11.43 26.38 14.09
N ALA A 56 11.49 25.89 15.34
CA ALA A 56 10.31 25.53 16.12
C ALA A 56 9.51 26.77 16.55
N THR A 57 8.18 26.68 16.39
CA THR A 57 7.25 27.68 16.91
C THR A 57 6.96 27.43 18.39
N PRO A 58 6.57 28.45 19.17
CA PRO A 58 6.22 28.28 20.58
C PRO A 58 5.16 27.19 20.83
N LYS A 59 4.17 27.11 19.94
CA LYS A 59 3.11 26.09 19.97
C LYS A 59 3.66 24.67 19.89
N GLU A 60 4.64 24.42 19.03
CA GLU A 60 5.23 23.09 18.83
C GLU A 60 6.03 22.61 20.05
N VAL A 61 6.65 23.52 20.79
CA VAL A 61 7.42 23.20 22.00
C VAL A 61 6.52 22.73 23.14
N LEU A 62 5.29 23.26 23.24
CA LEU A 62 4.37 22.98 24.35
C LEU A 62 3.40 21.82 24.12
N ILE A 63 3.09 21.48 22.86
CA ILE A 63 2.37 20.22 22.55
C ILE A 63 3.23 19.00 22.97
N GLY A 64 4.55 19.16 23.10
CA GLY A 64 5.46 18.16 23.65
C GLY A 64 5.49 18.04 25.18
N SER A 65 4.67 18.78 25.95
CA SER A 65 4.64 18.61 27.40
C SER A 65 4.07 17.22 27.75
N VAL A 66 4.98 16.30 28.10
CA VAL A 66 4.63 14.94 28.51
C VAL A 66 3.90 14.99 29.85
N GLN A 67 2.56 15.05 29.78
CA GLN A 67 1.68 15.00 30.94
C GLN A 67 1.57 13.59 31.53
N SER A 68 1.97 12.57 30.76
CA SER A 68 1.93 11.19 31.20
C SER A 68 3.02 10.89 32.21
N VAL A 69 2.59 10.50 33.42
CA VAL A 69 3.46 10.03 34.50
C VAL A 69 4.32 8.84 34.06
N LEU A 70 3.77 7.95 33.24
CA LEU A 70 4.46 6.73 32.80
C LEU A 70 5.54 6.99 31.74
N LEU A 71 5.32 7.95 30.83
CA LEU A 71 6.38 8.40 29.92
C LEU A 71 7.51 9.07 30.67
N ARG A 72 7.22 9.83 31.73
CA ARG A 72 8.27 10.41 32.59
C ARG A 72 9.09 9.30 33.23
N THR A 73 8.46 8.21 33.67
CA THR A 73 9.17 7.03 34.18
C THR A 73 10.02 6.38 33.10
N LEU A 74 9.49 6.12 31.90
CA LEU A 74 10.25 5.50 30.80
C LEU A 74 11.42 6.37 30.31
N ILE A 75 11.20 7.67 30.16
CA ILE A 75 12.26 8.64 29.84
C ILE A 75 13.27 8.70 30.98
N SER A 76 12.86 8.61 32.26
CA SER A 76 13.81 8.56 33.38
C SER A 76 14.63 7.26 33.46
N THR A 77 14.11 6.17 32.89
CA THR A 77 14.82 4.89 32.77
C THR A 77 15.75 4.87 31.56
N ALA A 78 15.35 5.48 30.44
CA ALA A 78 16.12 5.53 29.19
C ALA A 78 17.05 6.75 29.08
N SER A 79 16.88 7.77 29.91
CA SER A 79 17.65 9.02 29.90
C SER A 79 18.09 9.39 31.31
N SER A 80 19.22 10.08 31.42
CA SER A 80 19.70 10.59 32.71
C SER A 80 18.64 11.48 33.38
N SER A 81 18.46 11.31 34.69
CA SER A 81 17.60 12.16 35.52
C SER A 81 17.93 13.66 35.37
N SER A 82 19.16 14.01 34.99
CA SER A 82 19.58 15.39 34.71
C SER A 82 18.87 15.99 33.49
N VAL A 83 18.61 15.20 32.45
CA VAL A 83 18.00 15.66 31.18
C VAL A 83 16.52 15.94 31.40
N VAL A 84 15.82 15.04 32.10
CA VAL A 84 14.40 15.21 32.44
C VAL A 84 14.20 16.43 33.35
N HIS A 85 15.04 16.59 34.36
CA HIS A 85 14.98 17.75 35.26
C HIS A 85 15.26 19.06 34.52
N THR A 86 16.25 19.07 33.62
CA THR A 86 16.59 20.25 32.82
C THR A 86 15.49 20.58 31.79
N ALA A 87 14.90 19.58 31.15
CA ALA A 87 13.76 19.75 30.26
C ALA A 87 12.55 20.34 31.00
N ALA A 88 12.23 19.80 32.17
CA ALA A 88 11.15 20.30 33.02
C ALA A 88 11.42 21.74 33.48
N LYS A 89 12.67 22.06 33.86
CA LYS A 89 13.07 23.41 34.23
C LYS A 89 12.92 24.40 33.07
N LEU A 90 13.39 24.04 31.88
CA LEU A 90 13.24 24.87 30.67
C LEU A 90 11.76 25.05 30.30
N LEU A 91 10.98 23.98 30.27
CA LEU A 91 9.55 24.07 29.94
C LEU A 91 8.75 24.87 31.00
N SER A 92 9.19 24.88 32.26
CA SER A 92 8.52 25.66 33.31
C SER A 92 8.66 27.18 33.16
N SER A 93 9.62 27.66 32.37
CA SER A 93 9.77 29.10 32.08
C SER A 93 8.87 29.60 30.95
N VAL A 94 8.06 28.73 30.34
CA VAL A 94 7.20 29.04 29.18
C VAL A 94 5.73 28.95 29.57
N SER A 95 4.93 29.97 29.25
CA SER A 95 3.48 29.98 29.45
C SER A 95 2.79 29.10 28.42
N LYS A 96 1.92 28.22 28.91
CA LYS A 96 1.12 27.32 28.08
C LYS A 96 0.13 28.11 27.22
N GLU A 97 -0.55 29.07 27.82
CA GLU A 97 -1.59 29.88 27.20
C GLU A 97 -1.01 30.75 26.07
N ALA A 98 0.12 31.42 26.34
CA ALA A 98 0.79 32.26 25.35
C ALA A 98 1.35 31.45 24.17
N ALA A 99 1.88 30.25 24.43
CA ALA A 99 2.42 29.40 23.36
C ALA A 99 1.34 28.84 22.43
N GLU A 100 0.17 28.46 22.97
CA GLU A 100 -0.96 27.97 22.16
C GLU A 100 -1.46 29.05 21.20
N GLN A 101 -1.42 30.32 21.63
CA GLN A 101 -1.77 31.49 20.83
C GLN A 101 -0.63 31.98 19.91
N GLY A 102 0.58 31.45 20.07
CA GLY A 102 1.77 31.93 19.36
C GLY A 102 2.24 33.32 19.80
N ASP A 103 1.82 33.77 20.98
CA ASP A 103 2.14 35.08 21.52
C ASP A 103 3.53 35.09 22.15
N LEU A 104 4.53 35.54 21.38
CA LEU A 104 5.90 35.69 21.86
C LEU A 104 6.06 36.74 22.97
N LEU A 105 5.18 37.74 23.04
CA LEU A 105 5.31 38.84 24.01
C LEU A 105 5.03 38.34 25.44
N ASN A 106 4.07 37.43 25.56
CA ASN A 106 3.66 36.83 26.83
C ASN A 106 4.23 35.42 27.08
N LEU A 107 5.04 34.90 26.15
CA LEU A 107 5.54 33.53 26.17
C LEU A 107 6.36 33.18 27.41
N VAL A 108 7.21 34.10 27.87
CA VAL A 108 8.13 33.85 28.99
C VAL A 108 7.43 34.17 30.32
N ILE A 109 7.47 33.22 31.25
CA ILE A 109 7.00 33.40 32.63
C ILE A 109 8.14 34.05 33.44
N ILE A 110 7.90 35.25 33.95
CA ILE A 110 8.84 35.96 34.81
C ILE A 110 8.60 35.48 36.26
N ARG A 111 9.39 34.50 36.71
CA ARG A 111 9.44 34.03 38.10
C ARG A 111 10.89 34.05 38.59
N ASP A 112 11.09 34.33 39.88
CA ASP A 112 12.38 34.24 40.58
C ASP A 112 13.54 35.04 39.92
N GLY A 113 13.24 36.22 39.38
CA GLY A 113 14.25 37.11 38.77
C GLY A 113 14.84 36.62 37.43
N GLN A 114 14.27 35.58 36.83
CA GLN A 114 14.66 35.13 35.49
C GLN A 114 14.17 36.09 34.41
N PHE A 115 15.02 36.32 33.39
CA PHE A 115 14.76 37.21 32.25
C PHE A 115 14.48 38.68 32.64
N PRO A 116 15.41 39.36 33.33
CA PRO A 116 15.22 40.74 33.80
C PRO A 116 14.96 41.71 32.64
N GLU A 117 15.58 41.49 31.48
CA GLU A 117 15.41 42.31 30.27
C GLU A 117 13.98 42.27 29.73
N VAL A 118 13.34 41.09 29.75
CA VAL A 118 11.92 40.94 29.36
C VAL A 118 11.03 41.65 30.39
N ALA A 119 11.35 41.55 31.67
CA ALA A 119 10.59 42.21 32.73
C ALA A 119 10.66 43.75 32.64
N THR A 120 11.83 44.30 32.34
CA THR A 120 12.00 45.75 32.14
C THR A 120 11.26 46.23 30.90
N ALA A 121 11.35 45.49 29.80
CA ALA A 121 10.67 45.83 28.55
C ALA A 121 9.14 45.75 28.68
N ARG A 122 8.60 44.73 29.36
CA ARG A 122 7.16 44.65 29.65
C ARG A 122 6.67 45.81 30.50
N LYS A 123 7.44 46.22 31.51
CA LYS A 123 7.13 47.41 32.33
C LYS A 123 7.15 48.69 31.50
N ALA A 124 8.09 48.83 30.57
CA ALA A 124 8.16 50.00 29.69
C ALA A 124 6.92 50.09 28.78
N VAL A 125 6.48 48.96 28.21
CA VAL A 125 5.23 48.89 27.42
C VAL A 125 4.02 49.24 28.28
N GLN A 126 3.91 48.67 29.49
CA GLN A 126 2.81 48.96 30.41
C GLN A 126 2.77 50.46 30.78
N LEU A 127 3.92 51.07 31.06
CA LEU A 127 3.99 52.50 31.38
C LEU A 127 3.56 53.38 30.19
N ALA A 128 3.94 52.98 28.97
CA ALA A 128 3.53 53.69 27.76
C ALA A 128 2.03 53.57 27.49
N GLU A 129 1.43 52.40 27.79
CA GLU A 129 -0.02 52.18 27.72
C GLU A 129 -0.77 53.01 28.77
N GLU A 130 -0.30 53.00 30.03
CA GLU A 130 -0.85 53.83 31.10
C GLU A 130 -0.78 55.33 30.77
N ASN A 131 0.28 55.78 30.09
CA ASN A 131 0.39 57.15 29.60
C ASN A 131 -0.71 57.46 28.57
N LEU A 132 -0.97 56.54 27.63
CA LEU A 132 -2.04 56.67 26.64
C LEU A 132 -3.44 56.76 27.29
N ASP A 133 -3.69 55.92 28.30
CA ASP A 133 -4.93 55.93 29.08
C ASP A 133 -5.08 57.22 29.90
N SER A 134 -3.98 57.76 30.41
CA SER A 134 -3.99 59.05 31.13
C SER A 134 -4.41 60.21 30.21
N LEU A 135 -4.00 60.19 28.94
CA LEU A 135 -4.43 61.16 27.93
C LEU A 135 -5.92 61.02 27.64
N MET A 136 -6.45 59.79 27.58
CA MET A 136 -7.90 59.56 27.44
C MET A 136 -8.67 60.18 28.61
N HIS A 137 -8.19 60.03 29.85
CA HIS A 137 -8.80 60.68 31.02
C HIS A 137 -8.76 62.21 30.94
N LEU A 138 -7.68 62.78 30.42
CA LEU A 138 -7.53 64.21 30.20
C LEU A 138 -8.53 64.73 29.16
N TYR A 139 -8.66 64.06 28.01
CA TYR A 139 -9.61 64.46 26.96
C TYR A 139 -11.07 64.28 27.38
N ARG A 140 -11.41 63.25 28.16
CA ARG A 140 -12.75 63.11 28.77
C ARG A 140 -13.14 64.32 29.62
N LYS A 141 -12.18 64.90 30.36
CA LYS A 141 -12.38 66.12 31.15
C LYS A 141 -12.46 67.37 30.29
N GLN A 142 -11.56 67.53 29.32
CA GLN A 142 -11.51 68.71 28.44
C GLN A 142 -12.75 68.82 27.54
N LEU A 143 -13.19 67.72 26.94
CA LEU A 143 -14.33 67.67 26.01
C LEU A 143 -15.67 67.47 26.72
N ARG A 144 -15.68 67.36 28.05
CA ARG A 144 -16.86 67.10 28.90
C ARG A 144 -17.69 65.89 28.45
N ASN A 145 -17.06 64.91 27.81
CA ASN A 145 -17.68 63.68 27.36
C ASN A 145 -17.12 62.49 28.14
N ARG A 146 -17.93 61.93 29.05
CA ARG A 146 -17.50 60.80 29.90
C ARG A 146 -17.40 59.48 29.14
N ASN A 147 -18.10 59.35 28.01
CA ASN A 147 -18.14 58.13 27.20
C ASN A 147 -17.16 58.17 26.03
N LEU A 148 -16.17 59.07 26.06
CA LEU A 148 -15.15 59.13 25.02
C LEU A 148 -14.25 57.91 25.10
N GLU A 149 -14.05 57.22 23.98
CA GLU A 149 -13.15 56.08 23.84
C GLU A 149 -12.34 56.23 22.55
N PHE A 150 -11.18 55.60 22.53
CA PHE A 150 -10.35 55.53 21.34
C PHE A 150 -11.01 54.64 20.29
N THR A 151 -11.13 55.15 19.07
CA THR A 151 -11.72 54.40 17.95
C THR A 151 -10.63 53.93 16.98
N SER A 152 -10.82 52.74 16.40
CA SER A 152 -9.89 52.17 15.41
C SER A 152 -10.61 51.91 14.10
N ILE A 153 -10.19 52.57 13.01
CA ILE A 153 -10.87 52.51 11.71
C ILE A 153 -9.85 52.41 10.59
N SER A 154 -10.07 51.48 9.66
CA SER A 154 -9.24 51.26 8.47
C SER A 154 -7.74 51.10 8.78
N GLY A 155 -7.42 50.43 9.90
CA GLY A 155 -6.04 50.19 10.34
C GLY A 155 -5.39 51.33 11.13
N VAL A 156 -6.04 52.50 11.24
CA VAL A 156 -5.58 53.60 12.11
C VAL A 156 -6.27 53.49 13.46
N THR A 157 -5.48 53.28 14.51
CA THR A 157 -5.94 53.09 15.89
C THR A 157 -5.91 54.39 16.68
N HIS A 158 -6.61 54.45 17.82
CA HIS A 158 -6.53 55.54 18.80
C HIS A 158 -7.01 56.92 18.31
N LEU A 159 -8.03 56.92 17.45
CA LEU A 159 -8.70 58.11 16.95
C LEU A 159 -9.73 58.65 17.95
N ILE A 160 -9.80 59.98 18.05
CA ILE A 160 -10.86 60.67 18.81
C ILE A 160 -11.98 61.07 17.84
N GLU A 161 -13.16 60.48 18.02
CA GLU A 161 -14.34 60.77 17.19
C GLU A 161 -15.23 61.83 17.86
N LEU A 162 -15.50 62.94 17.15
CA LEU A 162 -16.30 64.07 17.64
C LEU A 162 -17.38 64.47 16.64
N PRO A 163 -18.53 65.01 17.10
CA PRO A 163 -19.53 65.66 16.24
C PRO A 163 -18.95 66.88 15.50
N LEU A 164 -19.53 67.22 14.34
CA LEU A 164 -19.09 68.34 13.48
C LEU A 164 -19.05 69.71 14.20
N ASP A 165 -19.90 69.89 15.21
CA ASP A 165 -20.09 71.18 15.89
C ASP A 165 -19.11 71.41 17.07
N VAL A 166 -18.24 70.44 17.37
CA VAL A 166 -17.29 70.53 18.49
C VAL A 166 -16.02 71.24 18.04
N LYS A 167 -15.68 72.35 18.69
CA LYS A 167 -14.42 73.06 18.47
C LYS A 167 -13.25 72.26 19.05
N VAL A 168 -12.30 71.90 18.18
CA VAL A 168 -11.05 71.24 18.55
C VAL A 168 -9.87 72.21 18.45
N PRO A 169 -8.77 71.96 19.19
CA PRO A 169 -7.52 72.69 19.02
C PRO A 169 -6.99 72.66 17.57
N LEU A 170 -6.28 73.72 17.16
CA LEU A 170 -5.80 73.93 15.78
C LEU A 170 -4.67 72.97 15.37
N ASP A 171 -3.97 72.42 16.34
CA ASP A 171 -2.86 71.49 16.22
C ASP A 171 -3.31 70.03 16.04
N TRP A 172 -4.62 69.75 16.11
CA TRP A 172 -5.15 68.41 15.90
C TRP A 172 -5.20 68.03 14.42
N VAL A 173 -4.64 66.87 14.10
CA VAL A 173 -4.61 66.36 12.73
C VAL A 173 -5.94 65.68 12.40
N LYS A 174 -6.66 66.18 11.39
CA LYS A 174 -7.89 65.56 10.88
C LYS A 174 -7.56 64.35 10.02
N VAL A 175 -8.00 63.16 10.43
CA VAL A 175 -7.69 61.89 9.74
C VAL A 175 -8.80 61.50 8.75
N ASN A 176 -10.06 61.55 9.19
CA ASN A 176 -11.21 61.18 8.37
C ASN A 176 -12.46 61.95 8.84
N SER A 177 -13.46 62.12 7.98
CA SER A 177 -14.78 62.59 8.38
C SER A 177 -15.90 61.81 7.68
N THR A 178 -16.94 61.51 8.44
CA THR A 178 -18.22 61.00 7.95
C THR A 178 -19.26 62.12 7.88
N LYS A 179 -20.47 61.82 7.38
CA LYS A 179 -21.59 62.78 7.35
C LYS A 179 -22.03 63.28 8.74
N LYS A 180 -21.65 62.60 9.83
CA LYS A 180 -22.09 62.92 11.20
C LYS A 180 -20.95 63.27 12.15
N THR A 181 -19.73 62.79 11.89
CA THR A 181 -18.60 62.88 12.82
C THR A 181 -17.28 63.15 12.10
N VAL A 182 -16.37 63.82 12.79
CA VAL A 182 -14.99 64.04 12.35
C VAL A 182 -14.05 63.34 13.33
N ARG A 183 -12.99 62.73 12.80
CA ARG A 183 -12.01 61.97 13.56
C ARG A 183 -10.67 62.66 13.52
N TYR A 184 -10.09 62.84 14.70
CA TYR A 184 -8.86 63.58 14.90
C TYR A 184 -7.80 62.73 15.60
N HIS A 185 -6.55 63.07 15.34
CA HIS A 185 -5.39 62.64 16.09
C HIS A 185 -4.75 63.86 16.77
N PRO A 186 -4.84 64.00 18.09
CA PRO A 186 -4.08 64.99 18.83
C PRO A 186 -2.56 64.72 18.73
N PRO A 187 -1.72 65.75 18.71
CA PRO A 187 -0.26 65.58 18.64
C PRO A 187 0.31 64.83 19.84
N GLU A 188 -0.28 65.00 21.04
CA GLU A 188 0.17 64.28 22.24
C GLU A 188 -0.14 62.79 22.16
N VAL A 189 -1.29 62.42 21.56
CA VAL A 189 -1.66 61.02 21.32
C VAL A 189 -0.71 60.41 20.29
N LEU A 190 -0.39 61.11 19.21
CA LEU A 190 0.58 60.63 18.21
C LEU A 190 1.95 60.37 18.84
N SER A 191 2.48 61.32 19.63
CA SER A 191 3.78 61.13 20.30
C SER A 191 3.76 59.98 21.31
N ALA A 192 2.66 59.79 22.04
CA ALA A 192 2.55 58.69 22.99
C ALA A 192 2.36 57.33 22.29
N LEU A 193 1.66 57.30 21.15
CA LEU A 193 1.57 56.12 20.28
C LEU A 193 2.91 55.72 19.71
N ASP A 194 3.72 56.68 19.23
CA ASP A 194 5.06 56.42 18.72
C ASP A 194 5.94 55.79 19.83
N GLN A 195 5.90 56.35 21.05
CA GLN A 195 6.62 55.78 22.20
C GLN A 195 6.14 54.37 22.55
N PHE A 196 4.83 54.14 22.53
CA PHE A 196 4.24 52.82 22.77
C PHE A 196 4.66 51.80 21.69
N GLN A 197 4.68 52.19 20.41
CA GLN A 197 5.12 51.35 19.30
C GLN A 197 6.59 50.98 19.43
N VAL A 198 7.46 51.96 19.71
CA VAL A 198 8.90 51.72 19.94
C VAL A 198 9.11 50.75 21.10
N ALA A 199 8.45 50.98 22.24
CA ALA A 199 8.56 50.09 23.39
C ALA A 199 8.08 48.65 23.07
N LYS A 200 7.02 48.52 22.24
CA LYS A 200 6.49 47.23 21.81
C LYS A 200 7.42 46.50 20.84
N GLU A 201 8.05 47.21 19.91
CA GLU A 201 9.06 46.65 19.00
C GLU A 201 10.30 46.19 19.77
N GLU A 202 10.79 47.00 20.72
CA GLU A 202 11.91 46.63 21.60
C GLU A 202 11.58 45.36 22.40
N LEU A 203 10.39 45.29 23.02
CA LEU A 203 9.92 44.09 23.71
C LEU A 203 9.91 42.88 22.77
N MET A 204 9.47 43.04 21.52
CA MET A 204 9.44 41.96 20.54
C MET A 204 10.85 41.43 20.22
N ILE A 205 11.82 42.32 20.00
CA ILE A 205 13.22 41.96 19.73
C ILE A 205 13.83 41.20 20.92
N ILE A 206 13.58 41.69 22.14
CA ILE A 206 14.06 41.06 23.38
C ILE A 206 13.42 39.67 23.55
N CYS A 207 12.11 39.53 23.32
CA CYS A 207 11.41 38.25 23.37
C CYS A 207 11.92 37.26 22.32
N GLN A 208 12.19 37.69 21.09
CA GLN A 208 12.76 36.84 20.05
C GLN A 208 14.18 36.36 20.40
N THR A 209 15.02 37.27 20.91
CA THR A 209 16.38 36.95 21.36
C THR A 209 16.35 35.96 22.52
N THR A 210 15.42 36.16 23.45
CA THR A 210 15.17 35.26 24.59
C THR A 210 14.70 33.89 24.12
N TRP A 211 13.80 33.83 23.13
CA TRP A 211 13.31 32.58 22.54
C TRP A 211 14.43 31.81 21.83
N ASP A 212 15.25 32.48 21.03
CA ASP A 212 16.41 31.86 20.37
C ASP A 212 17.44 31.36 21.39
N SER A 213 17.66 32.10 22.48
CA SER A 213 18.48 31.65 23.61
C SER A 213 17.90 30.41 24.30
N PHE A 214 16.58 30.37 24.48
CA PHE A 214 15.85 29.22 25.02
C PHE A 214 16.03 27.98 24.12
N LEU A 215 15.83 28.11 22.80
CA LEU A 215 16.02 27.02 21.85
C LEU A 215 17.47 26.53 21.81
N ARG A 216 18.46 27.43 21.89
CA ARG A 216 19.88 27.06 22.06
C ARG A 216 20.13 26.27 23.34
N GLY A 217 19.51 26.68 24.45
CA GLY A 217 19.61 25.99 25.73
C GLY A 217 19.08 24.56 25.65
N PHE A 218 17.94 24.37 24.97
CA PHE A 218 17.35 23.06 24.72
C PHE A 218 18.20 22.21 23.78
N GLY A 219 18.73 22.80 22.70
CA GLY A 219 19.55 22.13 21.69
C GLY A 219 20.84 21.50 22.24
N LYS A 220 21.33 21.93 23.41
CA LYS A 220 22.48 21.31 24.09
C LYS A 220 22.26 19.84 24.47
N TYR A 221 21.00 19.45 24.68
CA TYR A 221 20.62 18.09 25.10
C TYR A 221 20.00 17.26 23.97
N TYR A 222 20.21 17.67 22.72
CA TYR A 222 19.58 17.07 21.56
C TYR A 222 19.86 15.56 21.45
N LEU A 223 21.11 15.14 21.70
CA LEU A 223 21.51 13.73 21.59
C LEU A 223 20.83 12.86 22.64
N GLU A 224 20.69 13.36 23.87
CA GLU A 224 20.04 12.65 24.96
C GLU A 224 18.53 12.50 24.71
N PHE A 225 17.88 13.56 24.20
CA PHE A 225 16.48 13.46 23.78
C PHE A 225 16.30 12.51 22.60
N GLN A 226 17.20 12.52 21.63
CA GLN A 226 17.17 11.60 20.49
C GLN A 226 17.27 10.14 20.95
N ALA A 227 18.16 9.84 21.90
CA ALA A 227 18.28 8.50 22.48
C ALA A 227 16.98 8.08 23.20
N ALA A 228 16.34 8.99 23.94
CA ALA A 228 15.06 8.75 24.59
C ALA A 228 13.96 8.41 23.56
N ILE A 229 13.89 9.18 22.47
CA ILE A 229 12.93 8.95 21.38
C ILE A 229 13.19 7.62 20.70
N GLN A 230 14.45 7.26 20.43
CA GLN A 230 14.80 5.99 19.80
C GLN A 230 14.40 4.79 20.67
N ALA A 231 14.63 4.86 21.99
CA ALA A 231 14.18 3.84 22.92
C ALA A 231 12.64 3.72 22.92
N LEU A 232 11.94 4.85 22.87
CA LEU A 232 10.48 4.90 22.83
C LEU A 232 9.92 4.33 21.52
N ALA A 233 10.54 4.67 20.38
CA ALA A 233 10.18 4.15 19.07
C ALA A 233 10.42 2.63 18.99
N ALA A 234 11.54 2.14 19.54
CA ALA A 234 11.81 0.70 19.62
C ALA A 234 10.75 -0.02 20.48
N LEU A 235 10.35 0.57 21.62
CA LEU A 235 9.28 0.03 22.46
C LEU A 235 7.93 -0.02 21.72
N ASP A 236 7.58 1.04 20.99
CA ASP A 236 6.35 1.10 20.18
C ASP A 236 6.34 0.02 19.08
N CYS A 237 7.45 -0.12 18.33
CA CYS A 237 7.60 -1.19 17.35
C CYS A 237 7.47 -2.58 17.98
N LEU A 238 8.17 -2.84 19.09
CA LEU A 238 8.14 -4.13 19.78
C LEU A 238 6.74 -4.46 20.29
N HIS A 239 6.00 -3.48 20.82
CA HIS A 239 4.63 -3.71 21.24
C HIS A 239 3.68 -3.94 20.06
N SER A 240 3.86 -3.24 18.95
CA SER A 240 3.08 -3.49 17.74
C SER A 240 3.24 -4.95 17.28
N LEU A 241 4.49 -5.44 17.26
CA LEU A 241 4.79 -6.85 16.97
C LEU A 241 4.23 -7.81 18.03
N ALA A 242 4.29 -7.46 19.32
CA ALA A 242 3.72 -8.25 20.40
C ALA A 242 2.18 -8.25 20.40
N THR A 243 1.55 -7.23 19.85
CA THR A 243 0.09 -7.20 19.66
C THR A 243 -0.29 -8.15 18.54
N LEU A 244 0.46 -8.16 17.45
CA LEU A 244 0.29 -9.11 16.35
C LEU A 244 0.51 -10.57 16.80
N SER A 245 1.46 -10.84 17.69
CA SER A 245 1.71 -12.21 18.18
C SER A 245 0.55 -12.81 18.99
N LYS A 246 -0.38 -11.97 19.48
CA LYS A 246 -1.62 -12.43 20.13
C LYS A 246 -2.70 -12.85 19.14
N ALA A 247 -2.55 -12.53 17.86
CA ALA A 247 -3.47 -12.98 16.83
C ALA A 247 -3.48 -14.51 16.78
N LYS A 248 -4.66 -15.09 16.52
CA LYS A 248 -4.79 -16.55 16.43
C LYS A 248 -3.85 -17.09 15.37
N ASN A 249 -3.22 -18.22 15.67
CA ASN A 249 -2.36 -18.96 14.76
C ASN A 249 -1.07 -18.24 14.32
N TYR A 250 -0.62 -17.21 15.04
CA TYR A 250 0.72 -16.67 14.86
C TYR A 250 1.70 -17.40 15.78
N VAL A 251 2.86 -17.80 15.26
CA VAL A 251 3.86 -18.58 16.00
C VAL A 251 5.22 -17.90 15.98
N ARG A 252 6.00 -18.14 17.04
CA ARG A 252 7.38 -17.66 17.11
C ARG A 252 8.23 -18.49 16.14
N PRO A 253 8.89 -17.88 15.14
CA PRO A 253 9.79 -18.61 14.26
C PRO A 253 11.04 -19.07 15.01
N THR A 254 11.61 -20.18 14.57
CA THR A 254 12.88 -20.72 15.10
C THR A 254 13.96 -20.58 14.04
N PHE A 255 15.08 -19.98 14.41
CA PHE A 255 16.24 -19.88 13.53
C PHE A 255 17.21 -21.01 13.79
N VAL A 256 17.73 -21.62 12.73
CA VAL A 256 18.85 -22.57 12.84
C VAL A 256 20.17 -21.85 13.00
N ASP A 257 21.14 -22.54 13.62
CA ASP A 257 22.50 -22.04 13.77
C ASP A 257 23.21 -21.94 12.40
N ASP A 258 24.16 -21.02 12.27
CA ASP A 258 24.93 -20.79 11.03
C ASP A 258 25.74 -22.02 10.56
N SER A 259 25.94 -23.01 11.43
CA SER A 259 26.59 -24.29 11.13
C SER A 259 25.65 -25.33 10.55
N GLU A 260 24.33 -25.15 10.68
CA GLU A 260 23.33 -26.03 10.07
C GLU A 260 23.11 -25.66 8.60
N PRO A 261 22.68 -26.62 7.76
CA PRO A 261 22.35 -26.32 6.37
C PRO A 261 21.20 -25.32 6.26
N ALA A 262 21.26 -24.45 5.25
CA ALA A 262 20.22 -23.48 4.96
C ALA A 262 18.89 -24.20 4.67
N GLN A 263 17.83 -23.78 5.36
CA GLN A 263 16.52 -24.43 5.26
C GLN A 263 15.38 -23.45 5.51
N ILE A 264 14.21 -23.75 4.95
CA ILE A 264 12.93 -23.10 5.22
C ILE A 264 11.90 -24.22 5.40
N ASP A 265 11.39 -24.38 6.61
CA ASP A 265 10.34 -25.33 6.97
C ASP A 265 9.17 -24.55 7.58
N ILE A 266 8.07 -24.45 6.84
CA ILE A 266 6.85 -23.75 7.22
C ILE A 266 5.72 -24.77 7.19
N CYS A 267 5.09 -25.02 8.32
CA CYS A 267 3.89 -25.86 8.40
C CYS A 267 2.65 -24.98 8.47
N SER A 268 1.64 -25.30 7.65
CA SER A 268 0.35 -24.61 7.55
C SER A 268 0.50 -23.09 7.49
N GLY A 269 1.44 -22.62 6.68
CA GLY A 269 1.67 -21.19 6.48
C GLY A 269 0.47 -20.53 5.82
N ARG A 270 0.28 -19.24 6.10
CA ARG A 270 -0.76 -18.41 5.49
C ARG A 270 -0.20 -17.07 5.04
N HIS A 271 -0.83 -16.47 4.04
CA HIS A 271 -0.40 -15.17 3.54
C HIS A 271 -0.86 -14.07 4.53
N PRO A 272 0.05 -13.28 5.14
CA PRO A 272 -0.27 -12.39 6.27
C PRO A 272 -1.35 -11.34 5.95
N VAL A 273 -1.41 -10.85 4.71
CA VAL A 273 -2.45 -9.89 4.26
C VAL A 273 -3.76 -10.59 3.89
N LEU A 274 -3.72 -11.66 3.08
CA LEU A 274 -4.92 -12.31 2.57
C LEU A 274 -5.67 -13.10 3.67
N GLU A 275 -4.97 -13.59 4.69
CA GLU A 275 -5.61 -14.20 5.86
C GLU A 275 -6.55 -13.22 6.57
N ILE A 276 -6.17 -11.93 6.65
CA ILE A 276 -7.01 -10.90 7.28
C ILE A 276 -8.25 -10.60 6.42
N ILE A 277 -8.12 -10.66 5.10
CA ILE A 277 -9.20 -10.34 4.15
C ILE A 277 -10.18 -11.50 3.99
N LEU A 278 -9.65 -12.73 3.90
CA LEU A 278 -10.41 -13.94 3.59
C LEU A 278 -10.80 -14.76 4.84
N HIS A 279 -10.23 -14.43 6.00
CA HIS A 279 -10.43 -15.11 7.29
C HIS A 279 -10.35 -16.64 7.16
N ASP A 280 -11.37 -17.36 7.64
CA ASP A 280 -11.41 -18.83 7.70
C ASP A 280 -11.45 -19.52 6.32
N THR A 281 -11.56 -18.74 5.23
CA THR A 281 -11.58 -19.28 3.85
C THR A 281 -10.17 -19.51 3.29
N PHE A 282 -9.13 -18.97 3.94
CA PHE A 282 -7.76 -19.10 3.44
C PHE A 282 -7.21 -20.52 3.68
N VAL A 283 -6.76 -21.19 2.60
CA VAL A 283 -6.20 -22.55 2.67
C VAL A 283 -4.69 -22.50 3.00
N PRO A 284 -4.25 -23.05 4.15
CA PRO A 284 -2.84 -23.02 4.53
C PRO A 284 -2.00 -24.04 3.75
N ASN A 285 -0.75 -23.66 3.47
CA ASN A 285 0.19 -24.47 2.69
C ASN A 285 1.50 -24.71 3.45
N ASP A 286 2.04 -25.92 3.26
CA ASP A 286 3.31 -26.33 3.84
C ASP A 286 4.43 -26.05 2.83
N THR A 287 5.62 -25.68 3.33
CA THR A 287 6.81 -25.42 2.52
C THR A 287 8.01 -26.05 3.18
N LYS A 288 8.79 -26.83 2.43
CA LYS A 288 10.02 -27.43 2.92
C LYS A 288 11.12 -27.30 1.88
N LEU A 289 12.11 -26.48 2.18
CA LEU A 289 13.31 -26.27 1.40
C LEU A 289 14.52 -26.56 2.29
N ASN A 290 15.49 -27.33 1.82
CA ASN A 290 16.69 -27.68 2.57
C ASN A 290 17.88 -27.85 1.60
N ALA A 291 18.98 -27.15 1.87
CA ALA A 291 20.19 -27.18 1.06
C ALA A 291 20.79 -28.59 0.88
N ASP A 292 20.65 -29.47 1.88
CA ASP A 292 21.14 -30.87 1.82
C ASP A 292 20.10 -31.85 1.27
N GLY A 293 18.90 -31.37 0.97
CA GLY A 293 17.79 -32.16 0.43
C GLY A 293 17.12 -31.43 -0.73
N GLU A 294 15.79 -31.34 -0.68
CA GLU A 294 15.01 -30.59 -1.67
C GLU A 294 15.20 -29.09 -1.43
N TYR A 295 16.00 -28.40 -2.23
CA TYR A 295 16.16 -26.95 -2.18
C TYR A 295 15.45 -26.23 -3.33
N CYS A 296 14.79 -26.95 -4.23
CA CYS A 296 14.01 -26.36 -5.32
C CYS A 296 12.62 -26.98 -5.45
N GLN A 297 11.59 -26.14 -5.47
CA GLN A 297 10.22 -26.53 -5.78
C GLN A 297 9.78 -25.94 -7.11
N ILE A 298 9.49 -26.82 -8.07
CA ILE A 298 8.85 -26.44 -9.34
C ILE A 298 7.34 -26.52 -9.12
N VAL A 299 6.66 -25.39 -9.22
CA VAL A 299 5.23 -25.26 -8.95
C VAL A 299 4.48 -25.03 -10.26
N THR A 300 3.59 -25.96 -10.58
CA THR A 300 2.76 -25.94 -11.80
C THR A 300 1.27 -25.82 -11.47
N GLY A 301 0.45 -25.61 -12.49
CA GLY A 301 -1.01 -25.57 -12.35
C GLY A 301 -1.64 -24.28 -12.89
N PRO A 302 -2.96 -24.17 -12.84
CA PRO A 302 -3.72 -23.09 -13.46
C PRO A 302 -3.46 -21.72 -12.81
N ASN A 303 -3.62 -20.63 -13.56
CA ASN A 303 -3.35 -19.26 -13.09
C ASN A 303 -4.17 -18.86 -11.87
N MET A 304 -5.42 -19.31 -11.80
CA MET A 304 -6.32 -19.06 -10.66
C MET A 304 -6.14 -20.04 -9.51
N GLY A 305 -5.14 -20.94 -9.54
CA GLY A 305 -4.89 -21.91 -8.48
C GLY A 305 -4.18 -21.35 -7.23
N GLY A 306 -3.76 -20.08 -7.23
CA GLY A 306 -3.09 -19.49 -6.06
C GLY A 306 -1.58 -19.73 -5.99
N LYS A 307 -0.93 -20.11 -7.11
CA LYS A 307 0.55 -20.28 -7.20
C LYS A 307 1.31 -19.03 -6.75
N SER A 308 0.94 -17.86 -7.29
CA SER A 308 1.58 -16.58 -6.93
C SER A 308 1.31 -16.18 -5.47
N CYS A 309 0.17 -16.60 -4.90
CA CYS A 309 -0.13 -16.41 -3.47
C CYS A 309 0.81 -17.25 -2.60
N TYR A 310 0.99 -18.54 -2.94
CA TYR A 310 1.90 -19.45 -2.24
C TYR A 310 3.34 -18.92 -2.19
N ILE A 311 3.92 -18.55 -3.34
CA ILE A 311 5.31 -18.08 -3.37
C ILE A 311 5.50 -16.75 -2.60
N ARG A 312 4.54 -15.82 -2.68
CA ARG A 312 4.58 -14.57 -1.90
C ARG A 312 4.45 -14.84 -0.41
N GLN A 313 3.61 -15.79 -0.02
CA GLN A 313 3.46 -16.21 1.36
C GLN A 313 4.81 -16.67 1.94
N VAL A 314 5.56 -17.52 1.25
CA VAL A 314 6.88 -17.99 1.74
C VAL A 314 7.86 -16.83 1.92
N ALA A 315 7.92 -15.91 0.95
CA ALA A 315 8.75 -14.71 1.03
C ALA A 315 8.37 -13.83 2.23
N LEU A 316 7.08 -13.52 2.39
CA LEU A 316 6.59 -12.66 3.45
C LEU A 316 6.81 -13.27 4.83
N ILE A 317 6.55 -14.57 5.00
CA ILE A 317 6.83 -15.28 6.26
C ILE A 317 8.32 -15.19 6.60
N SER A 318 9.21 -15.41 5.63
CA SER A 318 10.65 -15.34 5.82
C SER A 318 11.11 -13.92 6.24
N ILE A 319 10.57 -12.88 5.58
CA ILE A 319 10.87 -11.48 5.92
C ILE A 319 10.35 -11.14 7.32
N MET A 320 9.10 -11.47 7.63
CA MET A 320 8.51 -11.22 8.95
C MET A 320 9.31 -11.89 10.07
N ALA A 321 9.76 -13.12 9.85
CA ALA A 321 10.61 -13.80 10.82
C ALA A 321 11.93 -13.08 11.05
N GLN A 322 12.62 -12.62 9.99
CA GLN A 322 13.90 -11.90 10.10
C GLN A 322 13.77 -10.48 10.66
N VAL A 323 12.59 -9.86 10.53
CA VAL A 323 12.26 -8.61 11.25
C VAL A 323 12.12 -8.84 12.76
N GLY A 324 11.92 -10.09 13.19
CA GLY A 324 11.69 -10.47 14.60
C GLY A 324 10.21 -10.54 14.98
N SER A 325 9.31 -10.62 14.00
CA SER A 325 7.88 -10.82 14.22
C SER A 325 7.53 -12.30 14.41
N PHE A 326 6.40 -12.55 15.06
CA PHE A 326 5.69 -13.82 14.92
C PHE A 326 5.13 -13.93 13.50
N VAL A 327 4.93 -15.16 13.02
CA VAL A 327 4.53 -15.44 11.64
C VAL A 327 3.24 -16.28 11.56
N PRO A 328 2.42 -16.10 10.51
CA PRO A 328 1.17 -16.84 10.33
C PRO A 328 1.42 -18.29 9.86
N ALA A 329 1.71 -19.19 10.79
CA ALA A 329 1.95 -20.61 10.53
C ALA A 329 1.60 -21.46 11.76
N SER A 330 1.54 -22.79 11.64
CA SER A 330 1.47 -23.68 12.82
C SER A 330 2.86 -23.97 13.40
N SER A 331 3.89 -24.00 12.55
CA SER A 331 5.30 -23.98 12.94
C SER A 331 6.15 -23.37 11.84
N CYS A 332 7.24 -22.72 12.23
CA CYS A 332 8.16 -22.11 11.28
C CYS A 332 9.60 -22.25 11.78
N LYS A 333 10.45 -22.88 10.96
CA LYS A 333 11.88 -23.05 11.19
C LYS A 333 12.61 -22.59 9.93
N LEU A 334 13.54 -21.65 10.05
CA LEU A 334 14.27 -21.13 8.89
C LEU A 334 15.72 -20.79 9.22
N HIS A 335 16.58 -20.79 8.21
CA HIS A 335 17.89 -20.17 8.29
C HIS A 335 17.77 -18.66 8.04
N VAL A 336 18.68 -17.86 8.61
CA VAL A 336 18.79 -16.45 8.23
C VAL A 336 19.21 -16.37 6.76
N LEU A 337 18.35 -15.79 5.93
CA LEU A 337 18.56 -15.55 4.52
C LEU A 337 19.35 -14.24 4.34
N ASP A 338 20.29 -14.25 3.41
CA ASP A 338 21.04 -13.06 3.00
C ASP A 338 20.25 -12.19 2.01
N GLY A 339 19.27 -12.77 1.31
CA GLY A 339 18.38 -12.05 0.42
C GLY A 339 17.18 -12.88 -0.05
N VAL A 340 16.07 -12.18 -0.28
CA VAL A 340 14.89 -12.72 -0.98
C VAL A 340 14.84 -12.05 -2.35
N TYR A 341 15.05 -12.83 -3.40
CA TYR A 341 15.10 -12.38 -4.78
C TYR A 341 13.83 -12.82 -5.50
N THR A 342 13.16 -11.88 -6.15
CA THR A 342 11.88 -12.16 -6.80
C THR A 342 11.89 -11.66 -8.23
N ARG A 343 11.56 -12.54 -9.17
CA ARG A 343 11.04 -12.16 -10.48
C ARG A 343 9.58 -12.55 -10.49
N MET A 344 8.69 -11.58 -10.30
CA MET A 344 7.25 -11.75 -10.38
C MET A 344 6.72 -10.74 -11.39
N GLY A 345 5.88 -11.19 -12.33
CA GLY A 345 5.55 -10.48 -13.57
C GLY A 345 5.43 -8.95 -13.51
N ALA A 346 5.84 -8.30 -14.59
CA ALA A 346 5.84 -6.85 -14.75
C ALA A 346 4.41 -6.26 -14.78
N SER A 347 4.23 -5.12 -14.11
CA SER A 347 3.27 -4.10 -14.53
C SER A 347 3.89 -3.31 -15.69
N ASP A 348 3.19 -3.23 -16.82
CA ASP A 348 3.70 -2.60 -18.05
C ASP A 348 4.28 -1.20 -17.81
N SER A 349 5.59 -1.05 -18.00
CA SER A 349 6.25 0.26 -18.04
C SER A 349 6.38 0.74 -19.49
N ILE A 350 5.24 0.98 -20.14
CA ILE A 350 5.19 1.58 -21.50
C ILE A 350 5.94 2.93 -21.52
N GLN A 351 6.02 3.62 -20.37
CA GLN A 351 6.70 4.91 -20.23
C GLN A 351 8.23 4.86 -20.39
N GLN A 352 8.89 3.70 -20.32
CA GLN A 352 10.36 3.59 -20.41
C GLN A 352 10.91 3.16 -21.79
N GLY A 353 10.04 2.83 -22.75
CA GLY A 353 10.45 2.48 -24.12
C GLY A 353 11.30 1.21 -24.25
N ARG A 354 11.32 0.34 -23.23
CA ARG A 354 12.02 -0.95 -23.23
C ARG A 354 11.05 -2.11 -23.45
N SER A 355 11.50 -3.17 -24.12
CA SER A 355 10.72 -4.40 -24.24
C SER A 355 10.51 -5.01 -22.85
N THR A 356 9.27 -5.39 -22.53
CA THR A 356 8.94 -6.10 -21.28
C THR A 356 9.82 -7.32 -21.09
N PHE A 357 10.08 -8.09 -22.16
CA PHE A 357 10.95 -9.26 -22.10
C PHE A 357 12.40 -8.92 -21.73
N LEU A 358 12.95 -7.79 -22.21
CA LEU A 358 14.30 -7.36 -21.85
C LEU A 358 14.38 -6.97 -20.36
N GLU A 359 13.35 -6.34 -19.81
CA GLU A 359 13.28 -6.04 -18.38
C GLU A 359 13.20 -7.32 -17.55
N GLU A 360 12.36 -8.29 -17.96
CA GLU A 360 12.25 -9.61 -17.33
C GLU A 360 13.60 -10.35 -17.29
N LEU A 361 14.37 -10.31 -18.38
CA LEU A 361 15.70 -10.92 -18.45
C LEU A 361 16.74 -10.15 -17.62
N ASN A 362 16.65 -8.82 -17.55
CA ASN A 362 17.54 -8.02 -16.69
C ASN A 362 17.29 -8.31 -15.21
N GLU A 363 16.04 -8.48 -14.80
CA GLU A 363 15.69 -8.93 -13.46
C GLU A 363 16.28 -10.32 -13.17
N ALA A 364 16.06 -11.30 -14.06
CA ALA A 364 16.64 -12.63 -13.92
C ALA A 364 18.17 -12.58 -13.84
N SER A 365 18.83 -11.81 -14.70
CA SER A 365 20.29 -11.60 -14.68
C SER A 365 20.78 -11.03 -13.35
N ASN A 366 20.12 -9.99 -12.84
CA ASN A 366 20.45 -9.40 -11.54
C ASN A 366 20.33 -10.41 -10.39
N ILE A 367 19.31 -11.27 -10.42
CA ILE A 367 19.12 -12.34 -9.44
C ILE A 367 20.28 -13.33 -9.54
N LEU A 368 20.59 -13.83 -10.73
CA LEU A 368 21.67 -14.80 -10.95
C LEU A 368 23.02 -14.26 -10.48
N HIS A 369 23.32 -12.99 -10.70
CA HIS A 369 24.58 -12.39 -10.27
C HIS A 369 24.69 -12.20 -8.75
N LYS A 370 23.59 -11.88 -8.06
CA LYS A 370 23.62 -11.52 -6.63
C LYS A 370 23.29 -12.65 -5.66
N CYS A 371 22.47 -13.62 -6.07
CA CYS A 371 22.05 -14.68 -5.17
C CYS A 371 23.22 -15.59 -4.74
N THR A 372 23.10 -16.12 -3.54
CA THR A 372 24.02 -17.09 -2.94
C THR A 372 23.27 -18.34 -2.52
N HIS A 373 23.99 -19.35 -2.02
CA HIS A 373 23.41 -20.58 -1.48
C HIS A 373 22.50 -20.36 -0.26
N ARG A 374 22.57 -19.19 0.42
CA ARG A 374 21.70 -18.83 1.55
C ARG A 374 20.48 -18.01 1.12
N SER A 375 20.36 -17.68 -0.16
CA SER A 375 19.27 -16.84 -0.66
C SER A 375 18.02 -17.64 -0.97
N LEU A 376 16.85 -17.01 -0.79
CA LEU A 376 15.59 -17.48 -1.35
C LEU A 376 15.36 -16.81 -2.70
N VAL A 377 15.24 -17.60 -3.77
CA VAL A 377 15.00 -17.14 -5.13
C VAL A 377 13.61 -17.58 -5.58
N ILE A 378 12.81 -16.63 -6.04
CA ILE A 378 11.45 -16.85 -6.51
C ILE A 378 11.38 -16.40 -7.96
N ILE A 379 11.01 -17.32 -8.85
CA ILE A 379 10.81 -17.04 -10.27
C ILE A 379 9.39 -17.43 -10.63
N ASP A 380 8.61 -16.47 -11.09
CA ASP A 380 7.22 -16.65 -11.53
C ASP A 380 7.12 -16.44 -13.04
N GLU A 381 6.86 -17.49 -13.82
CA GLU A 381 6.57 -17.47 -15.26
C GLU A 381 7.66 -16.84 -16.15
N LEU A 382 8.93 -17.19 -15.93
CA LEU A 382 10.04 -16.70 -16.77
C LEU A 382 9.93 -17.24 -18.20
N GLY A 383 10.18 -16.39 -19.20
CA GLY A 383 10.17 -16.79 -20.61
C GLY A 383 8.86 -16.53 -21.36
N ARG A 384 7.82 -16.02 -20.69
CA ARG A 384 6.49 -15.76 -21.32
C ARG A 384 6.50 -14.72 -22.45
N GLY A 385 7.46 -13.80 -22.47
CA GLY A 385 7.50 -12.65 -23.38
C GLY A 385 8.15 -12.93 -24.73
N THR A 386 8.48 -14.18 -25.06
CA THR A 386 9.18 -14.59 -26.29
C THR A 386 8.55 -15.85 -26.90
N SER A 387 9.17 -16.39 -27.96
CA SER A 387 8.74 -17.66 -28.58
C SER A 387 8.69 -18.78 -27.55
N THR A 388 7.74 -19.71 -27.68
CA THR A 388 7.54 -20.79 -26.68
C THR A 388 8.81 -21.59 -26.43
N HIS A 389 9.53 -21.96 -27.49
CA HIS A 389 10.76 -22.74 -27.38
C HIS A 389 11.91 -21.93 -26.76
N ASP A 390 12.10 -20.66 -27.15
CA ASP A 390 13.14 -19.83 -26.55
C ASP A 390 12.83 -19.54 -25.08
N GLY A 391 11.57 -19.27 -24.75
CA GLY A 391 11.10 -19.01 -23.40
C GLY A 391 11.32 -20.21 -22.48
N GLU A 392 10.95 -21.40 -22.93
CA GLU A 392 11.19 -22.65 -22.21
C GLU A 392 12.69 -22.93 -22.04
N ALA A 393 13.49 -22.76 -23.11
CA ALA A 393 14.94 -22.98 -23.06
C ALA A 393 15.64 -22.03 -22.09
N ILE A 394 15.28 -20.75 -22.09
CA ILE A 394 15.82 -19.74 -21.17
C ILE A 394 15.42 -20.06 -19.73
N ALA A 395 14.15 -20.44 -19.50
CA ALA A 395 13.66 -20.80 -18.18
C ALA A 395 14.38 -22.05 -17.64
N TYR A 396 14.56 -23.08 -18.47
CA TYR A 396 15.33 -24.28 -18.14
C TYR A 396 16.79 -23.95 -17.81
N ALA A 397 17.47 -23.17 -18.67
CA ALA A 397 18.87 -22.80 -18.46
C ALA A 397 19.07 -21.96 -17.19
N THR A 398 18.13 -21.05 -16.90
CA THR A 398 18.15 -20.24 -15.68
C THR A 398 17.99 -21.10 -14.44
N LEU A 399 17.00 -22.01 -14.43
CA LEU A 399 16.80 -22.94 -13.33
C LEU A 399 18.00 -23.87 -13.15
N HIS A 400 18.54 -24.42 -14.25
CA HIS A 400 19.74 -25.24 -14.24
C HIS A 400 20.93 -24.52 -13.61
N HIS A 401 21.18 -23.26 -13.97
CA HIS A 401 22.25 -22.46 -13.36
C HIS A 401 22.04 -22.23 -11.86
N LEU A 402 20.80 -21.93 -11.43
CA LEU A 402 20.47 -21.79 -10.01
C LEU A 402 20.74 -23.08 -9.24
N LEU A 403 20.38 -24.24 -9.81
CA LEU A 403 20.54 -25.54 -9.18
C LEU A 403 22.00 -25.99 -9.10
N GLU A 404 22.77 -25.81 -10.17
CA GLU A 404 24.12 -26.35 -10.29
C GLU A 404 25.19 -25.42 -9.70
N GLN A 405 25.12 -24.13 -10.04
CA GLN A 405 26.18 -23.17 -9.73
C GLN A 405 25.90 -22.41 -8.43
N LYS A 406 24.64 -22.04 -8.18
CA LYS A 406 24.26 -21.20 -7.02
C LYS A 406 23.85 -22.02 -5.81
N LYS A 407 23.14 -23.13 -6.03
CA LYS A 407 22.55 -23.98 -4.98
C LYS A 407 21.74 -23.17 -3.96
N SER A 408 21.02 -22.16 -4.45
CA SER A 408 20.11 -21.34 -3.64
C SER A 408 18.80 -22.08 -3.41
N MET A 409 18.02 -21.64 -2.42
CA MET A 409 16.65 -22.15 -2.24
C MET A 409 15.74 -21.52 -3.30
N VAL A 410 15.08 -22.34 -4.12
CA VAL A 410 14.34 -21.87 -5.30
C VAL A 410 12.86 -22.26 -5.23
N LEU A 411 11.97 -21.29 -5.46
CA LEU A 411 10.58 -21.52 -5.83
C LEU A 411 10.40 -21.11 -7.29
N PHE A 412 10.15 -22.07 -8.17
CA PHE A 412 10.06 -21.86 -9.61
C PHE A 412 8.64 -22.15 -10.11
N VAL A 413 7.85 -21.12 -10.34
CA VAL A 413 6.50 -21.25 -10.92
C VAL A 413 6.59 -21.18 -12.43
N THR A 414 6.02 -22.16 -13.13
CA THR A 414 6.08 -22.22 -14.59
C THR A 414 4.84 -22.85 -15.21
N HIS A 415 4.58 -22.46 -16.47
CA HIS A 415 3.61 -23.10 -17.36
C HIS A 415 4.23 -24.18 -18.24
N TYR A 416 5.55 -24.29 -18.27
CA TYR A 416 6.26 -25.26 -19.09
C TYR A 416 6.42 -26.59 -18.32
N PRO A 417 5.65 -27.64 -18.64
CA PRO A 417 5.68 -28.88 -17.84
C PRO A 417 7.01 -29.62 -17.99
N LYS A 418 7.64 -29.55 -19.17
CA LYS A 418 8.94 -30.15 -19.49
C LYS A 418 10.08 -29.65 -18.59
N ILE A 419 9.99 -28.46 -18.01
CA ILE A 419 10.98 -27.98 -17.03
C ILE A 419 11.07 -28.92 -15.82
N SER A 420 9.97 -29.59 -15.45
CA SER A 420 9.97 -30.56 -14.35
C SER A 420 10.86 -31.79 -14.60
N GLU A 421 11.21 -32.09 -15.86
CA GLU A 421 12.12 -33.18 -16.22
C GLU A 421 13.54 -32.94 -15.71
N ILE A 422 13.90 -31.69 -15.38
CA ILE A 422 15.20 -31.36 -14.76
C ILE A 422 15.44 -32.12 -13.45
N LYS A 423 14.37 -32.59 -12.79
CA LYS A 423 14.43 -33.46 -11.62
C LYS A 423 15.25 -34.72 -11.86
N ALA A 424 15.25 -35.27 -13.08
CA ALA A 424 16.07 -36.43 -13.43
C ALA A 424 17.58 -36.16 -13.34
N ARG A 425 18.00 -34.90 -13.56
CA ARG A 425 19.40 -34.47 -13.47
C ARG A 425 19.84 -34.10 -12.05
N PHE A 426 18.90 -33.69 -11.20
CA PHE A 426 19.15 -33.31 -9.80
C PHE A 426 18.28 -34.11 -8.82
N PRO A 427 18.53 -35.43 -8.69
CA PRO A 427 17.72 -36.30 -7.84
C PRO A 427 17.82 -35.89 -6.38
N GLY A 428 16.68 -35.80 -5.70
CA GLY A 428 16.59 -35.38 -4.29
C GLY A 428 16.58 -33.86 -4.07
N SER A 429 17.14 -33.09 -4.99
CA SER A 429 17.23 -31.63 -4.88
C SER A 429 16.02 -30.87 -5.40
N VAL A 430 15.27 -31.47 -6.32
CA VAL A 430 14.13 -30.85 -7.01
C VAL A 430 12.84 -31.62 -6.73
N GLY A 431 11.85 -30.91 -6.19
CA GLY A 431 10.48 -31.38 -6.04
C GLY A 431 9.57 -30.75 -7.10
N ALA A 432 8.61 -31.52 -7.61
CA ALA A 432 7.57 -31.04 -8.51
C ALA A 432 6.25 -31.03 -7.76
N TYR A 433 5.55 -29.91 -7.82
CA TYR A 433 4.30 -29.66 -7.11
C TYR A 433 3.27 -29.02 -8.04
N HIS A 434 2.00 -29.19 -7.72
CA HIS A 434 0.91 -28.48 -8.37
C HIS A 434 -0.17 -28.10 -7.37
N VAL A 435 -1.00 -27.13 -7.76
CA VAL A 435 -2.20 -26.77 -7.00
C VAL A 435 -3.29 -27.79 -7.29
N SER A 436 -3.84 -28.40 -6.24
CA SER A 436 -4.95 -29.34 -6.33
C SER A 436 -6.27 -28.70 -6.79
N TYR A 437 -7.06 -29.51 -7.47
CA TYR A 437 -8.39 -29.17 -7.99
C TYR A 437 -9.28 -30.42 -7.94
N LEU A 438 -10.60 -30.22 -7.90
CA LEU A 438 -11.60 -31.27 -8.04
C LEU A 438 -12.35 -31.08 -9.35
N THR A 439 -12.54 -32.17 -10.08
CA THR A 439 -13.42 -32.22 -11.26
C THR A 439 -14.69 -32.98 -10.88
N SER A 440 -15.84 -32.32 -10.82
CA SER A 440 -17.13 -33.02 -10.69
C SER A 440 -17.72 -33.25 -12.08
N LYS A 441 -18.07 -34.51 -12.37
CA LYS A 441 -18.88 -34.85 -13.53
C LYS A 441 -20.34 -34.78 -13.09
N LYS A 442 -21.13 -33.86 -13.65
CA LYS A 442 -22.59 -33.95 -13.52
C LYS A 442 -23.03 -35.27 -14.17
N THR A 443 -23.49 -36.23 -13.36
CA THR A 443 -24.16 -37.44 -13.85
C THR A 443 -25.51 -37.06 -14.46
N ALA A 444 -25.94 -37.82 -15.47
CA ALA A 444 -27.07 -37.51 -16.34
C ALA A 444 -28.45 -37.42 -15.64
N ASP A 445 -28.54 -37.67 -14.33
CA ASP A 445 -29.81 -37.73 -13.59
C ASP A 445 -30.33 -36.36 -13.10
N ASP A 446 -29.53 -35.29 -13.18
CA ASP A 446 -29.92 -33.91 -12.78
C ASP A 446 -30.23 -32.99 -13.99
N ALA A 447 -30.33 -33.54 -15.20
CA ALA A 447 -30.56 -32.77 -16.43
C ALA A 447 -32.06 -32.57 -16.70
N THR A 448 -32.74 -31.71 -15.93
CA THR A 448 -34.10 -31.25 -16.28
C THR A 448 -34.14 -29.96 -17.12
N ASP A 449 -32.99 -29.32 -17.39
CA ASP A 449 -32.93 -28.14 -18.27
C ASP A 449 -32.05 -28.40 -19.50
N SER A 450 -32.70 -28.52 -20.65
CA SER A 450 -32.15 -28.84 -21.97
C SER A 450 -31.33 -27.69 -22.60
N SER A 451 -30.38 -27.10 -21.86
CA SER A 451 -29.46 -26.08 -22.40
C SER A 451 -28.04 -26.06 -21.81
N SER A 452 -27.72 -26.91 -20.83
CA SER A 452 -26.35 -27.02 -20.31
C SER A 452 -25.70 -28.33 -20.73
N ALA A 453 -24.83 -28.27 -21.74
CA ALA A 453 -23.98 -29.40 -22.11
C ALA A 453 -23.23 -29.91 -20.88
N ALA A 454 -23.10 -31.23 -20.75
CA ALA A 454 -22.41 -31.92 -19.66
C ALA A 454 -20.97 -31.39 -19.47
N GLY A 455 -20.83 -30.37 -18.62
CA GLY A 455 -19.56 -29.75 -18.29
C GLY A 455 -18.99 -30.38 -17.01
N GLU A 456 -17.72 -30.80 -17.06
CA GLU A 456 -16.93 -31.05 -15.87
C GLU A 456 -16.79 -29.71 -15.11
N ASP A 457 -17.27 -29.65 -13.87
CA ASP A 457 -17.10 -28.48 -13.01
C ASP A 457 -15.77 -28.60 -12.24
N VAL A 458 -14.95 -27.54 -12.27
CA VAL A 458 -13.60 -27.54 -11.71
C VAL A 458 -13.55 -26.62 -10.50
N THR A 459 -13.37 -27.19 -9.32
CA THR A 459 -13.20 -26.43 -8.07
C THR A 459 -11.73 -26.42 -7.68
N TYR A 460 -11.14 -25.23 -7.56
CA TYR A 460 -9.77 -25.08 -7.07
C TYR A 460 -9.72 -25.23 -5.55
N LEU A 461 -8.86 -26.10 -5.05
CA LEU A 461 -8.72 -26.36 -3.61
C LEU A 461 -7.63 -25.50 -2.96
N TYR A 462 -6.80 -24.80 -3.75
CA TYR A 462 -5.72 -23.92 -3.28
C TYR A 462 -4.65 -24.60 -2.40
N LYS A 463 -4.67 -25.94 -2.30
CA LYS A 463 -3.69 -26.74 -1.57
C LYS A 463 -2.62 -27.24 -2.53
N LEU A 464 -1.36 -26.97 -2.21
CA LEU A 464 -0.20 -27.46 -2.93
C LEU A 464 0.01 -28.95 -2.61
N VAL A 465 0.14 -29.77 -3.65
CA VAL A 465 0.34 -31.21 -3.55
C VAL A 465 1.52 -31.66 -4.42
N PRO A 466 2.26 -32.71 -4.03
CA PRO A 466 3.34 -33.26 -4.85
C PRO A 466 2.81 -33.81 -6.19
N GLY A 467 3.62 -33.69 -7.24
CA GLY A 467 3.31 -34.16 -8.60
C GLY A 467 3.22 -33.02 -9.61
N ILE A 468 3.13 -33.38 -10.88
CA ILE A 468 2.99 -32.43 -12.01
C ILE A 468 1.51 -32.35 -12.38
N CYS A 469 1.03 -31.16 -12.72
CA CYS A 469 -0.33 -30.98 -13.22
C CYS A 469 -0.47 -31.64 -14.61
N GLU A 470 -1.29 -32.69 -14.73
CA GLU A 470 -1.46 -33.43 -15.99
C GLU A 470 -2.32 -32.71 -17.03
N ARG A 471 -3.15 -31.75 -16.63
CA ARG A 471 -4.09 -31.05 -17.52
C ARG A 471 -4.02 -29.54 -17.39
N SER A 472 -4.16 -28.85 -18.52
CA SER A 472 -4.34 -27.40 -18.57
C SER A 472 -5.85 -27.07 -18.53
N PHE A 473 -6.25 -26.16 -17.63
CA PHE A 473 -7.65 -25.74 -17.49
C PHE A 473 -8.00 -24.50 -18.33
N GLY A 474 -7.15 -24.14 -19.30
CA GLY A 474 -7.34 -22.95 -20.13
C GLY A 474 -8.69 -22.93 -20.83
N PHE A 475 -9.15 -24.07 -21.35
CA PHE A 475 -10.45 -24.18 -22.02
C PHE A 475 -11.64 -24.04 -21.07
N LYS A 476 -11.50 -24.42 -19.79
CA LYS A 476 -12.55 -24.19 -18.79
C LYS A 476 -12.66 -22.72 -18.42
N VAL A 477 -11.53 -22.03 -18.30
CA VAL A 477 -11.53 -20.57 -18.12
C VAL A 477 -12.17 -19.87 -19.32
N ALA A 478 -11.94 -20.37 -20.53
CA ALA A 478 -12.61 -19.87 -21.74
C ALA A 478 -14.14 -20.10 -21.70
N GLU A 479 -14.59 -21.26 -21.19
CA GLU A 479 -16.02 -21.54 -20.98
C GLU A 479 -16.63 -20.61 -19.94
N LEU A 480 -15.96 -20.37 -18.80
CA LEU A 480 -16.39 -19.42 -17.78
C LEU A 480 -16.42 -17.97 -18.30
N ALA A 481 -15.52 -17.63 -19.21
CA ALA A 481 -15.51 -16.36 -19.93
C ALA A 481 -16.57 -16.28 -21.04
N GLN A 482 -17.44 -17.29 -21.17
CA GLN A 482 -18.55 -17.36 -22.11
C GLN A 482 -18.10 -17.32 -23.59
N LEU A 483 -16.94 -17.91 -23.91
CA LEU A 483 -16.56 -18.10 -25.31
C LEU A 483 -17.54 -19.08 -25.99
N PRO A 484 -17.87 -18.88 -27.28
CA PRO A 484 -18.75 -19.80 -28.00
C PRO A 484 -18.22 -21.23 -27.98
N SER A 485 -19.10 -22.20 -27.74
CA SER A 485 -18.73 -23.62 -27.65
C SER A 485 -18.04 -24.15 -28.92
N SER A 486 -18.37 -23.58 -30.09
CA SER A 486 -17.69 -23.88 -31.35
C SER A 486 -16.22 -23.45 -31.36
N CYS A 487 -15.89 -22.30 -30.78
CA CYS A 487 -14.52 -21.83 -30.62
C CYS A 487 -13.73 -22.73 -29.65
N ILE A 488 -14.33 -23.10 -28.53
CA ILE A 488 -13.71 -23.99 -27.53
C ILE A 488 -13.45 -25.36 -28.15
N ARG A 489 -14.44 -25.95 -28.85
CA ARG A 489 -14.29 -27.25 -29.53
C ARG A 489 -13.13 -27.25 -30.52
N ARG A 490 -13.04 -26.21 -31.35
CA ARG A 490 -11.94 -26.05 -32.31
C ARG A 490 -10.59 -25.87 -31.63
N ALA A 491 -10.54 -25.12 -30.53
CA ALA A 491 -9.33 -24.93 -29.75
C ALA A 491 -8.84 -26.24 -29.09
N THR A 492 -9.75 -27.05 -28.56
CA THR A 492 -9.44 -28.39 -28.01
C THR A 492 -8.85 -29.31 -29.06
N LEU A 493 -9.43 -29.36 -30.27
CA LEU A 493 -8.89 -30.15 -31.39
C LEU A 493 -7.48 -29.69 -31.77
N MET A 494 -7.28 -28.37 -31.82
CA MET A 494 -5.96 -27.80 -32.16
C MET A 494 -4.91 -28.10 -31.07
N ALA A 495 -5.26 -28.03 -29.78
CA ALA A 495 -4.35 -28.39 -28.70
C ALA A 495 -3.94 -29.88 -28.76
N ALA A 496 -4.90 -30.79 -28.96
CA ALA A 496 -4.60 -32.21 -29.12
C ALA A 496 -3.67 -32.46 -30.32
N ARG A 497 -3.85 -31.72 -31.42
CA ARG A 497 -2.95 -31.77 -32.59
C ARG A 497 -1.53 -31.31 -32.26
N LEU A 498 -1.38 -30.23 -31.48
CA LEU A 498 -0.07 -29.72 -31.07
C LEU A 498 0.65 -30.70 -30.12
N GLU A 499 -0.07 -31.28 -29.16
CA GLU A 499 0.48 -32.31 -28.25
C GLU A 499 0.91 -33.58 -29.01
N ALA A 500 0.12 -34.01 -30.00
CA ALA A 500 0.47 -35.15 -30.86
C ALA A 500 1.69 -34.86 -31.75
N ALA A 501 1.82 -33.61 -32.23
CA ALA A 501 2.97 -33.17 -33.01
C ALA A 501 4.26 -33.12 -32.18
N GLU A 502 4.17 -32.66 -30.93
CA GLU A 502 5.31 -32.63 -30.02
C GLU A 502 5.75 -34.02 -29.53
N SER A 503 4.81 -34.96 -29.41
CA SER A 503 5.10 -36.35 -28.97
C SER A 503 5.55 -37.30 -30.10
N GLY A 504 5.69 -36.81 -31.33
CA GLY A 504 6.25 -37.57 -32.47
C GLY A 504 5.34 -38.67 -33.04
N LYS A 505 4.05 -38.72 -32.66
CA LYS A 505 3.09 -39.76 -33.09
C LYS A 505 2.32 -39.38 -34.36
N LEU A 506 2.99 -38.92 -35.41
CA LEU A 506 2.33 -38.38 -36.62
C LEU A 506 1.97 -39.42 -37.71
N GLY A 507 2.14 -40.71 -37.44
CA GLY A 507 2.06 -41.75 -38.47
C GLY A 507 0.65 -42.08 -38.99
N ASP A 508 -0.36 -42.11 -38.13
CA ASP A 508 -1.65 -42.77 -38.44
C ASP A 508 -2.87 -41.83 -38.51
N ASP A 509 -2.78 -40.60 -38.01
CA ASP A 509 -3.95 -39.72 -37.85
C ASP A 509 -4.20 -38.75 -39.02
N LYS A 510 -3.40 -38.81 -40.10
CA LYS A 510 -3.65 -38.01 -41.33
C LYS A 510 -4.94 -38.43 -42.06
N GLU A 511 -5.31 -39.71 -42.00
CA GLU A 511 -6.54 -40.20 -42.63
C GLU A 511 -7.79 -39.93 -41.78
N ARG A 512 -7.70 -40.03 -40.45
CA ARG A 512 -8.79 -39.61 -39.53
C ARG A 512 -9.07 -38.11 -39.61
N MET A 513 -8.04 -37.28 -39.83
CA MET A 513 -8.19 -35.82 -39.96
C MET A 513 -8.99 -35.39 -41.20
N ARG A 514 -8.87 -36.08 -42.34
CA ARG A 514 -9.68 -35.75 -43.54
C ARG A 514 -11.16 -36.03 -43.33
N PHE A 515 -11.48 -37.03 -42.51
CA PHE A 515 -12.87 -37.39 -42.20
C PHE A 515 -13.56 -36.40 -41.24
N ILE A 516 -12.84 -35.78 -40.30
CA ILE A 516 -13.43 -34.84 -39.33
C ILE A 516 -13.62 -33.43 -39.94
N ASP A 517 -12.66 -32.94 -40.73
CA ASP A 517 -12.82 -31.67 -41.46
C ASP A 517 -13.96 -31.76 -42.49
N GLN A 518 -14.25 -32.95 -43.04
CA GLN A 518 -15.43 -33.21 -43.87
C GLN A 518 -16.73 -33.23 -43.04
N GLN A 519 -16.74 -33.84 -41.86
CA GLN A 519 -17.92 -33.87 -40.98
C GLN A 519 -18.31 -32.50 -40.40
N ASP A 520 -17.35 -31.63 -40.03
CA ASP A 520 -17.66 -30.26 -39.59
C ASP A 520 -18.14 -29.40 -40.78
N ALA A 521 -17.66 -29.64 -42.02
CA ALA A 521 -18.18 -28.99 -43.22
C ALA A 521 -19.62 -29.45 -43.55
N ASP A 522 -19.93 -30.73 -43.37
CA ASP A 522 -21.26 -31.29 -43.59
C ASP A 522 -22.26 -30.86 -42.50
N GLN A 523 -21.84 -30.75 -41.23
CA GLN A 523 -22.69 -30.22 -40.14
C GLN A 523 -22.96 -28.72 -40.26
N ILE A 524 -22.07 -27.93 -40.85
CA ILE A 524 -22.32 -26.51 -41.17
C ILE A 524 -23.33 -26.38 -42.33
N SER A 525 -23.49 -27.41 -43.17
CA SER A 525 -24.45 -27.43 -44.28
C SER A 525 -25.90 -27.67 -43.83
N GLU A 526 -26.12 -28.24 -42.63
CA GLU A 526 -27.45 -28.52 -42.07
C GLU A 526 -28.04 -27.36 -41.24
N SER A 527 -27.55 -26.12 -41.37
CA SER A 527 -28.13 -24.98 -40.66
C SER A 527 -29.24 -24.27 -41.46
N THR A 528 -30.49 -24.61 -41.13
CA THR A 528 -31.77 -23.89 -41.37
C THR A 528 -32.14 -23.45 -42.81
N PRO A 529 -33.38 -23.73 -43.31
CA PRO A 529 -33.86 -23.35 -44.65
C PRO A 529 -33.66 -21.87 -45.02
N MET A 530 -33.69 -21.00 -44.01
CA MET A 530 -33.52 -19.55 -44.12
C MET A 530 -32.13 -19.14 -44.67
N ALA A 531 -31.07 -19.87 -44.31
CA ALA A 531 -29.71 -19.54 -44.74
C ALA A 531 -29.48 -19.88 -46.22
N ASN A 532 -30.13 -20.93 -46.72
CA ASN A 532 -30.04 -21.33 -48.13
C ASN A 532 -30.84 -20.40 -49.05
N GLU A 533 -32.06 -20.00 -48.67
CA GLU A 533 -32.86 -19.05 -49.47
C GLU A 533 -32.21 -17.65 -49.54
N PHE A 534 -31.60 -17.17 -48.45
CA PHE A 534 -30.86 -15.90 -48.47
C PHE A 534 -29.58 -15.96 -49.30
N ARG A 535 -28.92 -17.13 -49.30
CA ARG A 535 -27.71 -17.36 -50.09
C ARG A 535 -28.03 -17.42 -51.59
N GLU A 536 -29.14 -18.02 -51.99
CA GLU A 536 -29.62 -17.97 -53.39
C GLU A 536 -29.99 -16.53 -53.81
N LEU A 537 -30.66 -15.75 -52.96
CA LEU A 537 -30.97 -14.35 -53.25
C LEU A 537 -29.70 -13.50 -53.44
N LEU A 538 -28.68 -13.70 -52.61
CA LEU A 538 -27.38 -13.02 -52.72
C LEU A 538 -26.61 -13.45 -53.97
N LEU A 539 -26.71 -14.72 -54.37
CA LEU A 539 -26.12 -15.22 -55.62
C LEU A 539 -26.82 -14.63 -56.85
N ASP A 540 -28.15 -14.54 -56.84
CA ASP A 540 -28.93 -13.92 -57.92
C ASP A 540 -28.62 -12.42 -58.05
N ILE A 541 -28.53 -11.68 -56.93
CA ILE A 541 -28.15 -10.26 -56.91
C ILE A 541 -26.72 -10.07 -57.42
N ASN A 542 -25.77 -10.89 -56.96
CA ASN A 542 -24.38 -10.80 -57.42
C ASN A 542 -24.25 -11.17 -58.91
N SER A 543 -25.04 -12.10 -59.43
CA SER A 543 -25.09 -12.42 -60.86
C SER A 543 -25.67 -11.27 -61.70
N ALA A 544 -26.68 -10.56 -61.17
CA ALA A 544 -27.27 -9.40 -61.83
C ALA A 544 -26.32 -8.19 -61.84
N VAL A 545 -25.56 -7.99 -60.76
CA VAL A 545 -24.57 -6.92 -60.63
C VAL A 545 -23.28 -7.21 -61.40
N ALA A 546 -22.84 -8.47 -61.48
CA ALA A 546 -21.65 -8.84 -62.25
C ALA A 546 -21.83 -8.71 -63.78
N GLY A 547 -23.07 -8.62 -64.27
CA GLY A 547 -23.40 -8.41 -65.68
C GLY A 547 -23.23 -6.98 -66.19
N THR A 548 -22.81 -6.01 -65.37
CA THR A 548 -22.71 -4.58 -65.74
C THR A 548 -21.48 -4.22 -66.59
N LEU A 549 -21.08 -5.08 -67.52
CA LEU A 549 -20.06 -4.76 -68.53
C LEU A 549 -20.58 -4.78 -69.96
N ASP A 550 -21.83 -5.18 -70.21
CA ASP A 550 -22.47 -5.02 -71.52
C ASP A 550 -23.85 -4.37 -71.43
N CYS A 551 -24.01 -3.31 -72.23
CA CYS A 551 -25.12 -2.38 -72.22
C CYS A 551 -26.40 -2.98 -72.85
N ASP A 552 -27.24 -3.63 -72.06
CA ASP A 552 -28.64 -3.91 -72.43
C ASP A 552 -29.59 -3.53 -71.27
N GLY A 553 -29.95 -2.24 -71.22
CA GLY A 553 -30.75 -1.61 -70.16
C GLY A 553 -32.11 -2.26 -69.83
N PRO A 554 -32.87 -2.85 -70.78
CA PRO A 554 -34.19 -3.42 -70.47
C PRO A 554 -34.12 -4.70 -69.60
N ARG A 555 -33.18 -5.60 -69.88
CA ARG A 555 -33.04 -6.89 -69.17
C ARG A 555 -32.46 -6.73 -67.76
N PHE A 556 -31.61 -5.73 -67.56
CA PHE A 556 -31.08 -5.40 -66.24
C PHE A 556 -32.18 -4.90 -65.30
N TYR A 557 -33.06 -4.02 -65.81
CA TYR A 557 -34.17 -3.48 -65.03
C TYR A 557 -35.19 -4.57 -64.63
N GLU A 558 -35.46 -5.51 -65.54
CA GLU A 558 -36.36 -6.65 -65.29
C GLU A 558 -35.81 -7.62 -64.24
N ARG A 559 -34.49 -7.87 -64.23
CA ARG A 559 -33.82 -8.69 -63.21
C ARG A 559 -33.81 -8.04 -61.83
N ILE A 560 -33.62 -6.72 -61.76
CA ILE A 560 -33.70 -5.98 -60.49
C ILE A 560 -35.13 -5.98 -59.96
N LEU A 561 -36.14 -5.84 -60.82
CA LEU A 561 -37.55 -5.95 -60.43
C LEU A 561 -37.88 -7.32 -59.84
N ASN A 562 -37.43 -8.40 -60.50
CA ASN A 562 -37.61 -9.78 -59.99
C ASN A 562 -36.89 -10.00 -58.65
N ALA A 563 -35.65 -9.53 -58.49
CA ALA A 563 -34.93 -9.61 -57.22
C ALA A 563 -35.64 -8.81 -56.11
N ARG A 564 -36.23 -7.65 -56.46
CA ARG A 564 -37.00 -6.82 -55.52
C ARG A 564 -38.31 -7.49 -55.10
N GLU A 565 -39.03 -8.13 -56.01
CA GLU A 565 -40.26 -8.87 -55.67
C GLU A 565 -39.97 -10.08 -54.80
N ARG A 566 -38.91 -10.83 -55.11
CA ARG A 566 -38.51 -12.01 -54.32
C ARG A 566 -38.01 -11.65 -52.92
N ALA A 567 -37.29 -10.53 -52.79
CA ALA A 567 -36.95 -9.95 -51.49
C ALA A 567 -38.21 -9.52 -50.71
N ARG A 568 -39.23 -9.00 -51.40
CA ARG A 568 -40.52 -8.61 -50.79
C ARG A 568 -41.32 -9.81 -50.30
N GLU A 569 -41.36 -10.90 -51.06
CA GLU A 569 -41.99 -12.17 -50.69
C GLU A 569 -41.32 -12.83 -49.48
N LEU A 570 -39.99 -12.78 -49.41
CA LEU A 570 -39.24 -13.27 -48.24
C LEU A 570 -39.52 -12.39 -47.02
N LEU A 571 -39.57 -11.06 -47.18
CA LEU A 571 -39.92 -10.16 -46.09
C LEU A 571 -41.36 -10.36 -45.59
N THR A 572 -42.34 -10.62 -46.47
CA THR A 572 -43.73 -10.90 -46.04
C THR A 572 -43.93 -12.30 -45.47
N LYS A 573 -43.13 -13.30 -45.87
CA LYS A 573 -43.18 -14.66 -45.28
C LYS A 573 -42.66 -14.71 -43.84
N PHE A 574 -41.71 -13.84 -43.50
CA PHE A 574 -40.94 -13.95 -42.24
C PHE A 574 -41.10 -12.75 -41.29
N LEU A 575 -41.80 -11.69 -41.67
CA LEU A 575 -42.26 -10.64 -40.74
C LEU A 575 -43.72 -10.91 -40.32
N PRO A 576 -44.07 -10.90 -39.01
CA PRO A 576 -45.45 -10.96 -38.59
C PRO A 576 -46.19 -9.72 -39.10
N SER A 577 -47.44 -9.89 -39.56
CA SER A 577 -48.31 -8.79 -39.97
C SER A 577 -48.51 -7.79 -38.82
N GLY A 578 -47.67 -6.74 -38.77
CA GLY A 578 -47.70 -5.76 -37.68
C GLY A 578 -46.60 -4.69 -37.62
N SER A 579 -45.66 -4.60 -38.58
CA SER A 579 -44.68 -3.51 -38.59
C SER A 579 -44.64 -2.82 -39.96
N HIS A 580 -45.63 -1.97 -40.21
CA HIS A 580 -45.54 -0.92 -41.22
C HIS A 580 -45.04 0.36 -40.56
N SER A 581 -43.76 0.68 -40.76
CA SER A 581 -43.23 2.05 -40.77
C SER A 581 -41.95 2.08 -41.58
#